data_AF-A0A1H4HWD8-F1
#
_entry.id   AF-A0A1H4HWD8-F1
#
_cell.length_a   1.000
_cell.length_b   1.000
_cell.length_c   1.000
_cell.angle_alpha   90.00
_cell.angle_beta   90.00
_cell.angle_gamma   90.00
#
_symmetry.space_group_name_H-M   'P 1'
#
loop_
_entity.id
_entity.type
_entity.pdbx_description
1 polymer ?
#
loop_
_entity_poly.entity_id
_entity_poly.type
_entity_poly.pdbx_seq_one_letter_code
_entity_poly.pdbx_strand_id
1 'polypeptide(L)'
;MGLLHVAGGGTTRARPLFGIFRGRRRARALPLPARGLFLVNVKVGRGSSNKLSSGLAGAYVSAYVTAADQEAATRLAITRLTAKGFEFLGTQGPVSRIELDDWAQHIAQCWPEFIDELPRREELAAAMSKDTVFFGPFVGYERSA
;
A
#
# COMPACT_ATOMS: atom_id res chain seq x y z
N MET A 1 -8.38 27.45 -74.97
CA MET A 1 -9.45 27.34 -75.99
C MET A 1 -9.61 25.87 -76.31
N GLY A 2 -10.68 25.26 -75.78
CA GLY A 2 -10.97 23.82 -75.86
C GLY A 2 -12.17 23.56 -74.95
N LEU A 3 -13.35 23.56 -75.57
CA LEU A 3 -14.68 23.56 -74.96
C LEU A 3 -15.27 22.14 -74.98
N LEU A 4 -16.11 21.83 -73.98
CA LEU A 4 -17.21 20.85 -73.96
C LEU A 4 -16.81 19.36 -74.04
N HIS A 5 -17.49 18.37 -73.45
CA HIS A 5 -18.83 18.19 -72.86
C HIS A 5 -18.73 16.85 -72.06
N VAL A 6 -19.52 16.51 -71.03
CA VAL A 6 -20.84 15.87 -71.13
C VAL A 6 -21.33 15.60 -69.71
N ALA A 7 -22.62 15.88 -69.48
CA ALA A 7 -23.38 15.54 -68.28
C ALA A 7 -24.05 14.16 -68.39
N GLY A 8 -24.28 13.52 -67.25
CA GLY A 8 -25.19 12.39 -67.03
C GLY A 8 -25.08 11.98 -65.56
N GLY A 9 -26.11 11.68 -64.78
CA GLY A 9 -27.54 11.48 -64.97
C GLY A 9 -28.05 10.76 -63.70
N GLY A 10 -29.32 10.94 -63.35
CA GLY A 10 -30.08 10.00 -62.50
C GLY A 10 -29.83 10.05 -60.98
N THR A 11 -30.73 10.62 -60.17
CA THR A 11 -31.92 9.98 -59.54
C THR A 11 -31.70 9.19 -58.25
N THR A 12 -32.32 9.71 -57.16
CA THR A 12 -33.18 8.97 -56.21
C THR A 12 -32.57 8.29 -54.97
N ARG A 13 -32.89 8.92 -53.82
CA ARG A 13 -33.27 8.38 -52.48
C ARG A 13 -32.54 7.14 -51.92
N ALA A 14 -31.99 7.27 -50.71
CA ALA A 14 -32.46 6.58 -49.50
C ALA A 14 -31.67 6.98 -48.21
N ARG A 15 -32.38 6.98 -47.07
CA ARG A 15 -32.04 7.31 -45.65
C ARG A 15 -31.24 6.13 -44.98
N PRO A 16 -30.78 6.10 -43.69
CA PRO A 16 -31.10 6.91 -42.48
C PRO A 16 -29.87 7.38 -41.64
N LEU A 17 -29.98 8.42 -40.79
CA LEU A 17 -30.22 8.42 -39.33
C LEU A 17 -29.49 7.35 -38.48
N PHE A 18 -28.71 7.85 -37.51
CA PHE A 18 -28.21 7.22 -36.27
C PHE A 18 -27.24 6.04 -36.35
N GLY A 19 -25.98 6.36 -36.04
CA GLY A 19 -24.97 5.39 -35.63
C GLY A 19 -23.94 6.05 -34.71
N ILE A 20 -24.38 6.53 -33.53
CA ILE A 20 -23.45 6.86 -32.44
C ILE A 20 -22.87 5.55 -31.95
N PHE A 21 -21.83 5.03 -32.63
CA PHE A 21 -20.95 4.04 -32.04
C PHE A 21 -20.08 4.75 -31.02
N ARG A 22 -20.65 4.96 -29.81
CA ARG A 22 -19.88 5.07 -28.58
C ARG A 22 -19.14 3.75 -28.44
N GLY A 23 -17.97 3.66 -29.06
CA GLY A 23 -16.96 2.70 -28.70
C GLY A 23 -16.76 2.85 -27.20
N ARG A 24 -17.32 1.91 -26.43
CA ARG A 24 -16.93 1.72 -25.04
C ARG A 24 -15.44 1.46 -25.10
N ARG A 25 -14.64 2.51 -24.88
CA ARG A 25 -13.27 2.34 -24.40
C ARG A 25 -13.46 1.45 -23.18
N ARG A 26 -13.16 0.15 -23.32
CA ARG A 26 -12.90 -0.71 -22.17
C ARG A 26 -11.95 0.13 -21.33
N ALA A 27 -12.39 0.56 -20.16
CA ALA A 27 -11.50 1.13 -19.18
C ALA A 27 -10.41 0.07 -19.02
N ARG A 28 -9.25 0.34 -19.61
CA ARG A 28 -8.06 -0.45 -19.36
C ARG A 28 -7.90 -0.32 -17.87
N ALA A 29 -8.15 -1.40 -17.13
CA ALA A 29 -7.84 -1.44 -15.72
C ALA A 29 -6.38 -0.99 -15.64
N LEU A 30 -6.17 0.22 -15.11
CA LEU A 30 -4.82 0.65 -14.80
C LEU A 30 -4.29 -0.45 -13.88
N PRO A 31 -3.14 -1.07 -14.20
CA PRO A 31 -2.56 -2.04 -13.29
C PRO A 31 -2.53 -1.36 -11.92
N LEU A 32 -3.14 -2.02 -10.92
CA LEU A 32 -3.09 -1.53 -9.54
C LEU A 32 -1.63 -1.16 -9.28
N PRO A 33 -1.35 0.02 -8.69
CA PRO A 33 0.03 0.38 -8.38
C PRO A 33 0.64 -0.80 -7.64
N ALA A 34 1.79 -1.26 -8.13
CA ALA A 34 2.47 -2.42 -7.56
C ALA A 34 2.65 -2.16 -6.06
N ARG A 35 1.94 -2.94 -5.24
CA ARG A 35 1.96 -2.83 -3.78
C ARG A 35 3.41 -2.88 -3.31
N GLY A 36 3.73 -2.07 -2.31
CA GLY A 36 5.06 -2.00 -1.71
C GLY A 36 5.08 -2.60 -0.32
N LEU A 37 6.29 -2.93 0.15
CA LEU A 37 6.59 -3.19 1.54
C LEU A 37 7.10 -1.91 2.18
N PHE A 38 6.48 -1.48 3.27
CA PHE A 38 6.79 -0.24 3.96
C PHE A 38 7.14 -0.49 5.42
N LEU A 39 8.16 0.20 5.92
CA LEU A 39 8.49 0.29 7.34
C LEU A 39 7.89 1.56 7.93
N VAL A 40 6.97 1.37 8.87
CA VAL A 40 6.34 2.43 9.66
C VAL A 40 6.80 2.27 11.11
N ASN A 41 7.66 3.16 11.59
CA ASN A 41 8.00 3.19 13.01
C ASN A 41 6.97 4.01 13.77
N VAL A 42 6.38 3.42 14.81
CA VAL A 42 5.28 4.00 15.58
C VAL A 42 5.65 4.05 17.05
N LYS A 43 5.47 5.22 17.66
CA LYS A 43 5.45 5.37 19.11
C LYS A 43 4.02 5.13 19.60
N VAL A 44 3.89 4.17 20.50
CA VAL A 44 2.62 3.83 21.13
C VAL A 44 2.70 4.00 22.64
N GLY A 45 1.61 4.48 23.24
CA GLY A 45 1.36 4.43 24.67
C GLY A 45 0.70 3.10 25.04
N ARG A 46 0.72 2.78 26.35
CA ARG A 46 0.08 1.56 26.86
C ARG A 46 -1.40 1.45 26.48
N GLY A 47 -2.13 2.57 26.48
CA GLY A 47 -3.57 2.57 26.24
C GLY A 47 -4.30 1.59 27.16
N SER A 48 -5.20 0.80 26.57
CA SER A 48 -5.91 -0.31 27.23
C SER A 48 -5.19 -1.66 27.10
N SER A 49 -4.02 -1.70 26.45
CA SER A 49 -3.26 -2.93 26.28
C SER A 49 -2.66 -3.41 27.60
N ASN A 50 -2.87 -4.69 27.91
CA ASN A 50 -2.26 -5.37 29.06
C ASN A 50 -0.92 -6.05 28.73
N LYS A 51 -0.41 -5.86 27.50
CA LYS A 51 0.82 -6.52 27.03
C LYS A 51 2.11 -5.88 27.54
N LEU A 52 2.06 -4.61 27.96
CA LEU A 52 3.20 -3.92 28.55
C LEU A 52 3.16 -4.06 30.07
N SER A 53 4.32 -4.29 30.68
CA SER A 53 4.45 -4.30 32.14
C SER A 53 4.05 -2.93 32.72
N SER A 54 3.57 -2.91 33.96
CA SER A 54 3.00 -1.71 34.59
C SER A 54 3.98 -0.53 34.71
N GLY A 55 5.29 -0.81 34.72
CA GLY A 55 6.34 0.22 34.76
C GLY A 55 6.58 0.93 33.44
N LEU A 56 6.14 0.36 32.31
CA LEU A 56 6.34 0.95 30.99
C LEU A 56 5.23 1.97 30.66
N ALA A 57 5.64 3.10 30.12
CA ALA A 57 4.73 4.12 29.60
C ALA A 57 4.22 3.76 28.20
N GLY A 58 5.01 3.04 27.42
CA GLY A 58 4.67 2.67 26.05
C GLY A 58 5.77 1.85 25.38
N ALA A 59 5.72 1.80 24.06
CA ALA A 59 6.74 1.15 23.25
C ALA A 59 6.97 1.86 21.90
N TYR A 60 8.13 1.62 21.33
CA TYR A 60 8.43 1.87 19.93
C TYR A 60 8.25 0.56 19.15
N VAL A 61 7.56 0.64 18.00
CA VAL A 61 7.19 -0.53 17.22
C VAL A 61 7.53 -0.30 15.75
N SER A 62 8.32 -1.19 15.18
CA SER A 62 8.51 -1.28 13.73
C SER A 62 7.37 -2.09 13.11
N ALA A 63 6.51 -1.45 12.33
CA ALA A 63 5.45 -2.11 11.58
C ALA A 63 5.86 -2.24 10.11
N TYR A 64 5.94 -3.47 9.63
CA TYR A 64 6.21 -3.80 8.24
C TYR A 64 4.88 -4.07 7.54
N VAL A 65 4.56 -3.26 6.54
CA VAL A 65 3.22 -3.18 5.97
C VAL A 65 3.25 -3.37 4.46
N THR A 66 2.44 -4.29 3.98
CA THR A 66 2.19 -4.47 2.55
C THR A 66 1.00 -3.58 2.17
N ALA A 67 1.21 -2.56 1.33
CA ALA A 67 0.16 -1.59 1.00
C ALA A 67 0.33 -0.99 -0.41
N ALA A 68 -0.68 -0.27 -0.88
CA ALA A 68 -0.61 0.44 -2.16
C ALA A 68 0.37 1.62 -2.13
N ASP A 69 0.44 2.32 -0.99
CA ASP A 69 1.26 3.50 -0.78
C ASP A 69 1.58 3.72 0.70
N GLN A 70 2.42 4.72 0.98
CA GLN A 70 2.89 5.09 2.32
C GLN A 70 1.75 5.54 3.26
N GLU A 71 0.73 6.22 2.75
CA GLU A 71 -0.38 6.70 3.57
C GLU A 71 -1.25 5.52 4.01
N ALA A 72 -1.59 4.63 3.07
CA ALA A 72 -2.29 3.39 3.33
C ALA A 72 -1.51 2.50 4.32
N ALA A 73 -0.19 2.40 4.17
CA ALA A 73 0.67 1.67 5.09
C ALA A 73 0.59 2.22 6.52
N THR A 74 0.72 3.54 6.65
CA THR A 74 0.67 4.24 7.95
C THR A 74 -0.68 4.03 8.63
N ARG A 75 -1.78 4.26 7.89
CA ARG A 75 -3.14 4.09 8.40
C ARG A 75 -3.37 2.66 8.88
N LEU A 76 -2.95 1.68 8.08
CA LEU A 76 -3.11 0.27 8.43
C LEU A 76 -2.30 -0.13 9.66
N ALA A 77 -1.05 0.32 9.78
CA ALA A 77 -0.23 0.09 10.97
C ALA A 77 -0.91 0.63 12.24
N ILE A 78 -1.39 1.88 12.19
CA ILE A 78 -2.08 2.54 13.31
C ILE A 78 -3.34 1.77 13.67
N THR A 79 -4.21 1.46 12.69
CA THR A 79 -5.45 0.69 12.92
C THR A 79 -5.16 -0.66 13.58
N ARG A 80 -4.11 -1.35 13.17
CA ARG A 80 -3.76 -2.67 13.74
C ARG A 80 -3.18 -2.56 15.15
N LEU A 81 -2.46 -1.50 15.48
CA LEU A 81 -1.96 -1.24 16.83
C LEU A 81 -3.08 -0.83 17.78
N THR A 82 -3.95 0.08 17.37
CA THR A 82 -5.09 0.54 18.20
C THR A 82 -6.11 -0.58 18.43
N ALA A 83 -6.33 -1.44 17.44
CA ALA A 83 -7.14 -2.65 17.62
C ALA A 83 -6.57 -3.64 18.66
N LYS A 84 -5.26 -3.55 18.97
CA LYS A 84 -4.60 -4.32 20.04
C LYS A 84 -4.61 -3.59 21.40
N GLY A 85 -5.31 -2.45 21.50
CA GLY A 85 -5.45 -1.65 22.71
C GLY A 85 -4.34 -0.64 22.95
N PHE A 86 -3.38 -0.49 22.04
CA PHE A 86 -2.34 0.53 22.16
C PHE A 86 -2.89 1.91 21.82
N GLU A 87 -2.36 2.93 22.50
CA GLU A 87 -2.63 4.32 22.16
C GLU A 87 -1.62 4.80 21.11
N PHE A 88 -2.08 5.34 20.00
CA PHE A 88 -1.16 5.93 19.01
C PHE A 88 -0.69 7.30 19.50
N LEU A 89 0.63 7.49 19.64
CA LEU A 89 1.22 8.76 20.07
C LEU A 89 1.94 9.50 18.94
N GLY A 90 2.35 8.79 17.89
CA GLY A 90 2.96 9.40 16.72
C GLY A 90 3.77 8.41 15.88
N THR A 91 4.07 8.77 14.64
CA THR A 91 5.10 8.10 13.86
C THR A 91 6.49 8.58 14.27
N GLN A 92 7.51 7.77 14.07
CA GLN A 92 8.90 8.10 14.37
C GLN A 92 9.70 8.11 13.07
N GLY A 93 10.05 9.29 12.59
CA GLY A 93 10.76 9.46 11.34
C GLY A 93 9.90 9.22 10.09
N PRO A 94 10.53 9.22 8.90
CA PRO A 94 9.84 8.95 7.64
C PRO A 94 9.43 7.48 7.54
N VAL A 95 8.36 7.22 6.79
CA VAL A 95 8.01 5.86 6.38
C VAL A 95 8.88 5.51 5.18
N SER A 96 9.58 4.39 5.26
CA SER A 96 10.51 3.95 4.22
C SER A 96 9.92 2.79 3.44
N ARG A 97 10.13 2.76 2.12
CA ARG A 97 9.88 1.56 1.31
C ARG A 97 11.08 0.63 1.44
N ILE A 98 10.82 -0.66 1.60
CA ILE A 98 11.85 -1.71 1.63
C ILE A 98 11.64 -2.57 0.38
N GLU A 99 12.72 -2.78 -0.38
CA GLU A 99 12.68 -3.73 -1.49
C GLU A 99 12.70 -5.16 -0.95
N LEU A 100 11.92 -6.04 -1.56
CA LEU A 100 11.74 -7.40 -1.05
C LEU A 100 13.06 -8.20 -1.07
N ASP A 101 13.94 -7.89 -2.02
CA ASP A 101 15.27 -8.48 -2.15
C ASP A 101 16.19 -8.07 -0.97
N ASP A 102 15.98 -6.89 -0.40
CA ASP A 102 16.77 -6.36 0.73
C ASP A 102 16.24 -6.79 2.09
N TRP A 103 15.10 -7.51 2.14
CA TRP A 103 14.42 -7.86 3.39
C TRP A 103 15.31 -8.58 4.40
N ALA A 104 16.00 -9.63 3.96
CA ALA A 104 16.82 -10.46 4.84
C ALA A 104 17.98 -9.63 5.44
N GLN A 105 18.60 -8.78 4.62
CA GLN A 105 19.65 -7.88 5.06
C GLN A 105 19.10 -6.84 6.05
N HIS A 106 17.95 -6.24 5.76
CA HIS A 106 17.29 -5.28 6.64
C HIS A 106 17.03 -5.86 8.03
N ILE A 107 16.48 -7.07 8.11
CA ILE A 107 16.23 -7.73 9.40
C ILE A 107 17.53 -8.11 10.12
N ALA A 108 18.52 -8.63 9.41
CA ALA A 108 19.82 -8.93 10.03
C ALA A 108 20.53 -7.69 10.61
N GLN A 109 20.29 -6.51 10.02
CA GLN A 109 20.86 -5.25 10.51
C GLN A 109 20.07 -4.65 11.67
N CYS A 110 18.74 -4.70 11.62
CA CYS A 110 17.91 -4.07 12.64
C CYS A 110 17.61 -4.98 13.84
N TRP A 111 17.37 -6.26 13.60
CA TRP A 111 16.83 -7.22 14.57
C TRP A 111 17.44 -8.62 14.37
N PRO A 112 18.77 -8.78 14.47
CA PRO A 112 19.43 -10.06 14.21
C PRO A 112 18.93 -11.19 15.12
N GLU A 113 18.48 -10.88 16.34
CA GLU A 113 17.96 -11.85 17.30
C GLU A 113 16.57 -12.38 16.93
N PHE A 114 15.85 -11.68 16.04
CA PHE A 114 14.45 -11.98 15.69
C PHE A 114 14.29 -12.46 14.24
N ILE A 115 15.38 -12.83 13.57
CA ILE A 115 15.37 -13.29 12.16
C ILE A 115 14.38 -14.45 11.97
N ASP A 116 14.36 -15.40 12.90
CA ASP A 116 13.50 -16.59 12.81
C ASP A 116 12.04 -16.34 13.21
N GLU A 117 11.75 -15.22 13.89
CA GLU A 117 10.39 -14.83 14.31
C GLU A 117 9.69 -13.95 13.26
N LEU A 118 10.46 -13.39 12.33
CA LEU A 118 9.97 -12.52 11.28
C LEU A 118 9.72 -13.29 9.98
N PRO A 119 8.79 -12.81 9.13
CA PRO A 119 8.43 -13.52 7.91
C PRO A 119 9.65 -13.74 7.01
N ARG A 120 9.67 -14.88 6.33
CA ARG A 120 10.64 -15.11 5.25
C ARG A 120 10.25 -14.32 4.01
N ARG A 121 11.21 -14.14 3.10
CA ARG A 121 11.02 -13.44 1.84
C ARG A 121 9.83 -13.99 1.04
N GLU A 122 9.67 -15.32 1.00
CA GLU A 122 8.60 -15.99 0.24
C GLU A 122 7.22 -15.69 0.84
N GLU A 123 7.13 -15.60 2.17
CA GLU A 123 5.91 -15.28 2.89
C GLU A 123 5.52 -13.81 2.68
N LEU A 124 6.50 -12.91 2.66
CA LEU A 124 6.29 -11.51 2.28
C LEU A 124 5.86 -11.39 0.81
N ALA A 125 6.49 -12.12 -0.10
CA ALA A 125 6.11 -12.16 -1.50
C ALA A 125 4.63 -12.56 -1.67
N ALA A 126 4.19 -13.59 -0.94
CA ALA A 126 2.79 -13.99 -0.92
C ALA A 126 1.87 -12.91 -0.31
N ALA A 127 2.34 -12.23 0.75
CA ALA A 127 1.61 -11.15 1.40
C ALA A 127 1.46 -9.88 0.54
N MET A 128 2.32 -9.66 -0.47
CA MET A 128 2.22 -8.53 -1.40
C MET A 128 0.92 -8.51 -2.21
N SER A 129 0.18 -9.62 -2.27
CA SER A 129 -1.14 -9.69 -2.90
C SER A 129 -2.26 -8.99 -2.12
N LYS A 130 -2.04 -8.66 -0.84
CA LYS A 130 -3.07 -8.13 0.07
C LYS A 130 -2.48 -7.14 1.08
N ASP A 131 -3.36 -6.47 1.83
CA ASP A 131 -2.98 -5.57 2.91
C ASP A 131 -2.67 -6.37 4.19
N THR A 132 -1.39 -6.48 4.53
CA THR A 132 -0.88 -7.26 5.67
C THR A 132 0.05 -6.40 6.52
N VAL A 133 0.05 -6.62 7.83
CA VAL A 133 0.96 -5.98 8.78
C VAL A 133 1.69 -7.05 9.57
N PHE A 134 3.00 -6.95 9.62
CA PHE A 134 3.87 -7.70 10.51
C PHE A 134 4.51 -6.72 11.49
N PHE A 135 4.52 -7.07 12.77
CA PHE A 135 5.17 -6.24 13.77
C PHE A 135 6.52 -6.84 14.11
N GLY A 136 7.55 -6.01 14.07
CA GLY A 136 8.81 -6.31 14.71
C GLY A 136 8.70 -6.23 16.24
N PRO A 137 9.85 -6.32 16.93
CA PRO A 137 9.93 -6.22 18.38
C PRO A 137 9.31 -4.93 18.91
N PHE A 138 8.71 -5.03 20.10
CA PHE A 138 8.18 -3.87 20.84
C PHE A 138 9.25 -3.42 21.83
N VAL A 139 9.86 -2.26 21.58
CA VAL A 139 10.89 -1.71 22.45
C VAL A 139 10.23 -0.79 23.48
N GLY A 140 10.06 -1.28 24.70
CA GLY A 140 9.42 -0.55 25.79
C GLY A 140 10.20 0.70 26.21
N TYR A 141 9.48 1.73 26.65
CA TYR A 141 10.07 2.90 27.32
C TYR A 141 9.34 3.20 28.63
N GLU A 142 10.09 3.69 29.60
CA GLU A 142 9.57 4.05 30.92
C GLU A 142 8.96 5.46 30.93
N ARG A 143 8.17 5.74 31.96
CA ARG A 143 7.70 7.09 32.21
C ARG A 143 8.90 7.90 32.72
N SER A 144 9.31 8.93 32.00
CA SER A 144 10.23 9.93 32.57
C SER A 144 9.57 10.50 33.83
N ALA A 145 10.26 10.38 34.96
CA ALA A 145 9.82 10.91 36.24
C ALA A 145 9.69 12.43 36.22
#